data_AF-G5QI00-F1
#
_entry.id   AF-G5QI00-F1
#
_cell.length_a   1.000
_cell.length_b   1.000
_cell.length_c   1.000
_cell.angle_alpha   90.00
_cell.angle_beta   90.00
_cell.angle_gamma   90.00
#
_symmetry.space_group_name_H-M   'P 1'
#
loop_
_entity.id
_entity.type
_entity.pdbx_description
1 polymer ?
#
loop_
_entity_poly.entity_id
_entity_poly.type
_entity_poly.pdbx_seq_one_letter_code
_entity_poly.pdbx_strand_id
1 'polypeptide(L)' 'MDEKKLKALAAELAKGLKTEADLNQFSRMLTKLTVETALDAFA' A
#
# COMPACT_ATOMS: atom_id res chain seq x y z
N MET A 1 -5.67 -13.81 -3.13
CA MET A 1 -4.21 -13.64 -3.29
C MET A 1 -3.54 -14.72 -2.46
N ASP A 2 -2.62 -15.50 -3.03
CA ASP A 2 -2.00 -16.65 -2.35
C ASP A 2 -0.81 -16.21 -1.48
N GLU A 3 -0.48 -16.96 -0.42
CA GLU A 3 0.59 -16.60 0.54
C GLU A 3 1.94 -16.31 -0.14
N LYS A 4 2.33 -17.12 -1.15
CA LYS A 4 3.56 -16.88 -1.92
C LYS A 4 3.58 -15.51 -2.61
N LYS A 5 2.45 -15.10 -3.17
CA LYS A 5 2.32 -13.80 -3.84
C LYS A 5 2.34 -12.67 -2.82
N LEU A 6 1.73 -12.86 -1.65
CA LEU A 6 1.77 -11.89 -0.56
C LEU A 6 3.21 -11.69 -0.03
N LYS A 7 3.95 -12.78 0.18
CA LYS A 7 5.36 -12.72 0.60
C LYS A 7 6.26 -12.05 -0.45
N ALA A 8 6.05 -12.33 -1.73
CA ALA A 8 6.79 -11.69 -2.82
C ALA A 8 6.51 -10.18 -2.85
N LEU A 9 5.23 -9.78 -2.70
CA LEU A 9 4.85 -8.37 -2.62
C LEU A 9 5.48 -7.68 -1.41
N ALA A 10 5.43 -8.30 -0.23
CA ALA A 10 6.05 -7.76 0.97
C ALA A 10 7.58 -7.57 0.80
N ALA A 11 8.25 -8.52 0.14
CA ALA A 11 9.68 -8.42 -0.16
C ALA A 11 10.00 -7.28 -1.13
N GLU A 12 9.18 -7.07 -2.17
CA GLU A 12 9.36 -5.93 -3.09
C GLU A 12 9.13 -4.60 -2.39
N LEU A 13 8.08 -4.48 -1.57
CA LEU A 13 7.81 -3.26 -0.80
C LEU A 13 8.93 -2.95 0.18
N ALA A 14 9.51 -3.96 0.84
CA ALA A 14 10.63 -3.78 1.76
C ALA A 14 11.91 -3.25 1.08
N LYS A 15 12.10 -3.48 -0.23
CA LYS A 15 13.21 -2.86 -0.98
C LYS A 15 13.06 -1.35 -1.12
N GLY A 16 11.81 -0.85 -1.17
CA GLY A 16 11.50 0.57 -1.33
C GLY A 16 11.30 1.32 -0.02
N LEU A 17 10.74 0.66 1.00
CA LEU A 17 10.36 1.27 2.29
C LEU A 17 11.45 1.06 3.34
N LYS A 18 12.53 1.84 3.27
CA LYS A 18 13.71 1.66 4.14
C LYS A 18 13.67 2.52 5.40
N THR A 19 12.94 3.63 5.35
CA THR A 19 12.85 4.60 6.45
C THR A 19 11.42 4.74 6.94
N GLU A 20 11.28 5.29 8.14
CA GLU A 20 9.98 5.63 8.71
C GLU A 20 9.24 6.68 7.86
N ALA A 21 9.98 7.59 7.22
CA ALA A 21 9.43 8.57 6.30
C ALA A 21 8.82 7.91 5.05
N ASP A 22 9.51 6.93 4.46
CA ASP A 22 9.01 6.17 3.31
C ASP A 22 7.70 5.43 3.68
N LEU A 23 7.68 4.82 4.87
CA LEU A 23 6.49 4.12 5.38
C LEU A 23 5.31 5.06 5.61
N ASN A 24 5.57 6.24 6.20
CA ASN A 24 4.54 7.27 6.43
C ASN A 24 3.95 7.76 5.10
N GLN A 25 4.79 8.04 4.11
CA GLN A 25 4.34 8.44 2.78
C GLN A 25 3.51 7.34 2.10
N PHE A 26 3.96 6.09 2.16
CA PHE A 26 3.23 4.96 1.60
C PHE A 26 1.86 4.76 2.28
N SER A 27 1.81 4.85 3.61
CA SER A 27 0.56 4.76 4.38
C SER A 27 -0.45 5.83 3.95
N ARG A 28 -0.02 7.10 3.81
CA ARG A 28 -0.88 8.18 3.33
C ARG A 28 -1.40 7.94 1.91
N MET A 29 -0.55 7.42 1.02
CA MET A 29 -0.96 7.07 -0.35
C MET A 29 -2.03 5.99 -0.35
N LEU A 30 -1.88 4.93 0.46
CA LEU A 30 -2.88 3.88 0.60
C LEU A 30 -4.20 4.41 1.16
N THR A 31 -4.16 5.27 2.16
CA THR A 31 -5.37 5.91 2.73
C THR A 31 -6.09 6.72 1.66
N LYS A 32 -5.36 7.56 0.91
CA LYS A 32 -5.94 8.37 -0.16
C LYS A 32 -6.60 7.49 -1.23
N LEU A 33 -5.89 6.48 -1.74
CA LEU A 33 -6.41 5.55 -2.75
C LEU A 33 -7.69 4.84 -2.25
N THR A 34 -7.70 4.41 -0.98
CA THR A 34 -8.87 3.76 -0.38
C THR A 34 -10.06 4.69 -0.29
N VAL A 35 -9.85 5.95 0.10
CA VAL A 35 -10.91 6.96 0.18
C VAL A 35 -11.45 7.31 -1.20
N GLU A 36 -10.58 7.50 -2.18
CA GLU A 36 -10.98 7.77 -3.57
C GLU A 36 -11.79 6.60 -4.14
N THR A 37 -11.28 5.37 -4.00
CA THR A 37 -12.00 4.17 -4.45
C THR A 37 -13.34 3.98 -3.75
N ALA A 38 -13.40 4.25 -2.45
CA ALA A 38 -14.65 4.19 -1.71
C ALA A 38 -15.64 5.24 -2.23
N LEU A 39 -15.21 6.48 -2.38
CA LEU A 39 -16.05 7.57 -2.88
C LEU A 39 -16.57 7.28 -4.28
N ASP A 40 -15.72 6.80 -5.18
CA ASP A 40 -16.09 6.39 -6.54
C ASP A 40 -17.11 5.24 -6.55
N ALA A 41 -17.03 4.32 -5.58
CA ALA A 41 -18.00 3.23 -5.44
C ALA A 41 -19.35 3.67 -4.88
N PHE A 42 -19.43 4.86 -4.24
CA PHE A 42 -20.67 5.44 -3.72
C PHE A 42 -21.31 6.47 -4.67
N ALA A 43 -20.61 6.89 -5.72
CA ALA A 43 -21.11 7.81 -6.75
C ALA A 43 -21.87 7.08 -7.86
#